data_AF-A0A950W561-F1
#
_entry.id   AF-A0A950W561-F1
#
_cell.length_a   1.000
_cell.length_b   1.000
_cell.length_c   1.000
_cell.angle_alpha   90.00
_cell.angle_beta   90.00
_cell.angle_gamma   90.00
#
_symmetry.space_group_name_H-M   'P 1'
#
loop_
_entity.id
_entity.type
_entity.pdbx_description
1 polymer ?
#
loop_
_entity_poly.entity_id
_entity_poly.type
_entity_poly.pdbx_seq_one_letter_code
_entity_poly.pdbx_strand_id
1 'polypeptide(L)'
;ASYTALRDAYAHLLANSVEIQRAVDHVCQRSLYFTDPDGNGLEIYYEMPDALRLFPNGRGDEDERLPLSHPAEPLPAWLLEDWPSPAAFAKVERLRRQPPAAAE
;
A
#
# COMPACT_ATOMS: atom_id res chain seq x y z
N ALA A 1 8.68 2.71 -10.18
CA ALA A 1 8.39 1.37 -9.64
C ALA A 1 7.03 0.90 -10.19
N SER A 2 6.70 -0.39 -10.10
CA SER A 2 5.41 -0.94 -10.55
C SER A 2 4.72 -1.69 -9.42
N TYR A 3 3.41 -1.88 -9.53
CA TYR A 3 2.67 -2.70 -8.56
C TYR A 3 3.13 -4.16 -8.55
N THR A 4 3.50 -4.68 -9.72
CA THR A 4 4.12 -6.00 -9.87
C THR A 4 5.39 -6.13 -9.02
N ALA A 5 6.23 -5.09 -8.97
CA ALA A 5 7.43 -5.10 -8.14
C ALA A 5 7.12 -5.15 -6.64
N LEU A 6 6.01 -4.54 -6.20
CA LEU A 6 5.54 -4.64 -4.81
C LEU A 6 5.14 -6.08 -4.46
N ARG A 7 4.40 -6.75 -5.36
CA ARG A 7 4.05 -8.17 -5.23
C ARG A 7 5.31 -9.04 -5.19
N ASP A 8 6.26 -8.81 -6.09
CA ASP A 8 7.47 -9.61 -6.16
C ASP A 8 8.33 -9.42 -4.89
N ALA A 9 8.38 -8.20 -4.35
CA ALA A 9 9.00 -7.93 -3.05
C ALA A 9 8.30 -8.67 -1.91
N TYR A 10 6.97 -8.65 -1.85
CA TYR A 10 6.21 -9.40 -0.84
C TYR A 10 6.53 -10.91 -0.89
N ALA A 11 6.49 -11.50 -2.08
CA ALA A 11 6.79 -12.91 -2.27
C ALA A 11 8.24 -13.24 -1.86
N HIS A 12 9.18 -12.35 -2.18
CA HIS A 12 10.58 -12.50 -1.79
C HIS A 12 10.76 -12.46 -0.26
N LEU A 13 10.09 -11.55 0.44
CA LEU A 13 10.14 -11.48 1.91
C LEU A 13 9.63 -12.77 2.55
N LEU A 14 8.47 -13.27 2.11
CA LEU A 14 7.92 -14.53 2.61
C LEU A 14 8.83 -15.73 2.33
N ALA A 15 9.40 -15.82 1.13
CA ALA A 15 10.31 -16.91 0.76
C ALA A 15 11.58 -16.94 1.62
N ASN A 16 12.02 -15.78 2.13
CA ASN A 16 13.17 -15.65 3.01
C ASN A 16 12.81 -15.64 4.50
N SER A 17 11.58 -16.03 4.85
CA SER A 17 11.09 -16.07 6.24
C SER A 17 11.19 -14.71 6.95
N VAL A 18 11.11 -13.60 6.20
CA VAL A 18 10.97 -12.26 6.77
C VAL A 18 9.50 -12.04 7.11
N GLU A 19 9.23 -11.75 8.38
CA GLU A 19 7.88 -11.47 8.86
C GLU A 19 7.41 -10.11 8.36
N ILE A 20 6.34 -10.11 7.57
CA ILE A 20 5.63 -8.89 7.19
C ILE A 20 4.68 -8.56 8.33
N GLN A 21 4.88 -7.40 8.94
CA GLN A 21 4.14 -6.98 10.13
C GLN A 21 2.80 -6.34 9.77
N ARG A 22 2.76 -5.60 8.65
CA ARG A 22 1.57 -4.88 8.21
C ARG A 22 1.59 -4.64 6.71
N ALA A 23 0.42 -4.77 6.08
CA ALA A 23 0.15 -4.21 4.75
C ALA A 23 -0.99 -3.20 4.85
N VAL A 24 -0.89 -2.09 4.13
CA VAL A 24 -1.88 -1.00 4.21
C VAL A 24 -2.23 -0.50 2.82
N ASP A 25 -3.54 -0.36 2.56
CA ASP A 25 -4.08 0.38 1.42
C ASP A 25 -4.35 1.81 1.87
N HIS A 26 -3.48 2.72 1.48
CA HIS A 26 -3.70 4.14 1.70
C HIS A 26 -4.62 4.70 0.61
N VAL A 27 -4.74 6.03 0.55
CA VAL A 27 -5.54 6.69 -0.47
C VAL A 27 -4.94 6.53 -1.89
N CYS A 28 -3.62 6.68 -2.01
CA CYS A 28 -2.93 6.70 -3.29
C CYS A 28 -1.65 5.86 -3.31
N GLN A 29 -1.47 4.97 -2.33
CA GLN A 29 -0.34 4.05 -2.25
C GLN A 29 -0.74 2.76 -1.53
N ARG A 30 -0.03 1.67 -1.82
CA ARG A 30 -0.07 0.45 -1.02
C ARG A 30 1.31 0.21 -0.43
N SER A 31 1.35 -0.09 0.86
CA SER A 31 2.58 -0.20 1.65
C SER A 31 2.71 -1.52 2.37
N LEU A 32 3.94 -2.00 2.50
CA LEU A 32 4.37 -3.17 3.25
C LEU A 32 5.36 -2.74 4.32
N TYR A 33 5.08 -3.10 5.57
CA TYR A 33 5.95 -2.83 6.72
C TYR A 33 6.52 -4.14 7.26
N PHE A 34 7.82 -4.18 7.43
CA PHE A 34 8.54 -5.32 7.98
C PHE A 34 9.81 -4.84 8.69
N THR A 35 10.49 -5.75 9.37
CA THR A 35 11.78 -5.47 10.00
C THR A 35 12.87 -6.24 9.27
N ASP A 36 13.97 -5.56 8.95
CA ASP A 36 15.15 -6.23 8.40
C ASP A 36 15.85 -7.09 9.46
N PRO A 37 16.81 -7.96 9.08
CA PRO A 37 17.53 -8.81 10.03
C PRO A 37 18.28 -8.04 11.14
N ASP A 38 18.59 -6.76 10.93
CA ASP A 38 19.29 -5.91 11.89
C ASP A 38 18.32 -5.22 12.87
N GLY A 39 17.00 -5.36 12.68
CA GLY A 39 15.99 -4.78 13.55
C GLY A 39 15.43 -3.44 13.06
N ASN A 40 15.81 -2.96 11.87
CA ASN A 40 15.31 -1.71 11.33
C ASN A 40 13.90 -1.91 10.74
N GLY A 41 12.96 -1.06 11.14
CA GLY A 41 11.65 -0.99 10.49
C GLY A 41 11.78 -0.40 9.09
N LEU A 42 11.37 -1.17 8.08
CA LEU A 42 11.38 -0.77 6.68
C LEU A 42 9.96 -0.73 6.11
N GLU A 43 9.76 0.18 5.17
CA GLU A 43 8.54 0.28 4.36
C GLU A 43 8.91 0.13 2.88
N ILE A 44 8.22 -0.78 2.19
CA ILE A 44 8.20 -0.82 0.73
C ILE A 44 6.79 -0.40 0.30
N TYR A 45 6.71 0.64 -0.53
CA TYR A 45 5.44 1.13 -1.03
C TYR A 45 5.45 1.26 -2.54
N TYR A 46 4.25 1.16 -3.13
CA TYR A 46 3.99 1.58 -4.49
C TYR A 46 2.88 2.63 -4.47
N GLU A 47 3.19 3.79 -5.04
CA GLU A 47 2.23 4.87 -5.21
C GLU A 47 1.59 4.85 -6.61
N MET A 48 0.34 5.30 -6.69
CA MET A 48 -0.36 5.49 -7.95
C MET A 48 0.39 6.50 -8.83
N PRO A 49 0.29 6.40 -10.17
CA PRO A 49 0.78 7.45 -11.06
C PRO A 49 0.20 8.82 -10.68
N ASP A 50 1.01 9.87 -10.79
CA ASP A 50 0.65 11.26 -10.46
C ASP A 50 0.23 11.51 -9.00
N ALA A 51 0.52 10.62 -8.04
CA ALA A 51 0.12 10.78 -6.64
C ALA A 51 0.46 12.17 -6.05
N LEU A 52 1.66 12.69 -6.32
CA LEU A 52 2.08 14.04 -5.88
C LEU A 52 1.21 15.17 -6.46
N ARG A 53 0.78 15.04 -7.73
CA ARG A 53 -0.09 16.01 -8.38
C ARG A 53 -1.53 15.91 -7.86
N LEU A 54 -1.96 14.70 -7.53
CA LEU A 54 -3.30 14.42 -7.02
C LEU A 54 -3.48 14.90 -5.57
N PHE A 55 -2.40 14.86 -4.78
CA PHE A 55 -2.38 15.19 -3.35
C PHE A 55 -1.25 16.17 -3.00
N PRO A 56 -1.30 17.43 -3.50
CA PRO A 56 -0.21 18.39 -3.27
C PRO A 56 -0.05 18.80 -1.80
N ASN A 57 -1.11 18.65 -1.00
CA ASN A 57 -1.14 19.03 0.41
C ASN A 57 -1.11 17.81 1.37
N GLY A 58 -0.75 16.63 0.86
CA GLY A 58 -0.77 15.39 1.63
C GLY A 58 -1.98 14.51 1.35
N ARG A 59 -1.87 13.25 1.77
CA ARG A 59 -2.69 12.11 1.30
C ARG A 59 -3.95 11.87 2.14
N GLY A 60 -4.07 12.52 3.30
CA GLY A 60 -5.10 12.23 4.31
C GLY A 60 -4.88 10.88 4.99
N ASP A 61 -5.78 10.52 5.92
CA ASP A 61 -5.58 9.41 6.87
C ASP A 61 -6.49 8.18 6.60
N GLU A 62 -7.03 8.03 5.38
CA GLU A 62 -7.84 6.85 5.05
C GLU A 62 -6.96 5.62 4.75
N ASP A 63 -6.52 4.97 5.83
CA ASP A 63 -5.72 3.76 5.85
C ASP A 63 -6.58 2.51 6.09
N GLU A 64 -6.51 1.54 5.18
CA GLU A 64 -7.15 0.24 5.34
C GLU A 64 -6.09 -0.86 5.52
N ARG A 65 -6.26 -1.73 6.54
CA ARG A 65 -5.36 -2.87 6.73
C ARG A 65 -5.65 -3.93 5.68
N LEU A 66 -4.62 -4.32 4.95
CA LEU A 66 -4.69 -5.39 3.96
C LEU A 66 -4.36 -6.73 4.62
N PRO A 67 -5.03 -7.82 4.20
CA PRO A 67 -4.75 -9.16 4.72
C PRO A 67 -3.34 -9.62 4.33
N LEU A 68 -2.70 -10.34 5.24
CA LEU A 68 -1.39 -10.95 5.06
C LEU A 68 -1.53 -12.46 4.88
N SER A 69 -0.55 -13.05 4.21
CA SER A 69 -0.38 -14.49 4.08
C SER A 69 0.88 -14.96 4.79
N HIS A 70 0.84 -16.18 5.31
CA HIS A 70 2.01 -16.87 5.84
C HIS A 70 2.83 -17.57 4.73
N PRO A 71 4.09 -17.99 4.99
CA PRO A 71 4.95 -18.59 3.97
C PRO A 71 4.41 -19.83 3.25
N ALA A 72 3.47 -20.56 3.85
CA ALA A 72 2.85 -21.75 3.26
C ALA A 72 1.48 -21.46 2.59
N GLU A 73 1.02 -20.21 2.63
CA GLU A 73 -0.26 -19.79 2.10
C GLU A 73 -0.11 -19.11 0.72
N PRO A 74 -1.14 -19.17 -0.13
CA PRO A 74 -1.13 -18.41 -1.38
C PRO A 74 -1.01 -16.90 -1.09
N LEU A 75 -0.49 -16.15 -2.07
CA LEU A 75 -0.44 -14.69 -1.98
C LEU A 75 -1.84 -14.10 -1.77
N PRO A 76 -1.96 -13.01 -0.98
CA PRO A 76 -3.23 -12.31 -0.81
C PRO A 76 -3.80 -11.85 -2.16
N ALA A 77 -5.12 -11.92 -2.32
CA ALA A 77 -5.80 -11.55 -3.57
C ALA A 77 -5.49 -10.11 -4.00
N TRP A 78 -5.35 -9.18 -3.05
CA TRP A 78 -5.07 -7.77 -3.33
C TRP A 78 -3.74 -7.58 -4.09
N LEU A 79 -2.74 -8.45 -3.89
CA LEU A 79 -1.46 -8.41 -4.62
C LEU A 79 -1.55 -8.98 -6.04
N LEU A 80 -2.61 -9.70 -6.35
CA LEU A 80 -2.86 -10.29 -7.68
C LEU A 80 -3.74 -9.39 -8.56
N GLU A 81 -4.29 -8.32 -8.00
CA GLU A 81 -5.06 -7.32 -8.72
C GLU A 81 -4.18 -6.46 -9.64
N ASP A 82 -4.78 -5.96 -10.72
CA ASP A 82 -4.23 -4.83 -11.46
C ASP A 82 -4.53 -3.54 -10.68
N TRP A 83 -3.61 -3.16 -9.81
CA TRP A 83 -3.68 -1.91 -9.04
C TRP A 83 -2.71 -0.87 -9.63
N PRO A 84 -3.12 0.40 -9.79
CA PRO A 84 -4.36 0.99 -9.27
C PRO A 84 -5.59 0.67 -10.12
N SER A 85 -6.67 0.26 -9.46
CA SER A 85 -7.93 -0.07 -10.12
C SER A 85 -8.80 1.18 -10.35
N PRO A 86 -9.84 1.12 -11.20
CA PRO A 86 -10.81 2.21 -11.34
C PRO A 86 -11.45 2.63 -10.01
N ALA A 87 -11.64 1.69 -9.08
CA ALA A 87 -12.16 1.97 -7.75
C ALA A 87 -11.15 2.80 -6.91
N ALA A 88 -9.85 2.50 -7.01
CA ALA A 88 -8.81 3.31 -6.36
C ALA A 88 -8.80 4.75 -6.90
N PHE A 89 -8.88 4.93 -8.22
CA PHE A 89 -9.01 6.27 -8.81
C PHE A 89 -10.30 6.99 -8.37
N ALA A 90 -11.41 6.27 -8.24
CA ALA A 90 -12.67 6.85 -7.74
C ALA A 90 -12.55 7.29 -6.27
N LYS A 91 -11.84 6.53 -5.42
CA LYS A 91 -11.53 6.92 -4.03
C LYS A 91 -10.73 8.23 -3.99
N VAL A 92 -9.69 8.34 -4.82
CA VAL A 92 -8.89 9.56 -4.97
C VAL A 92 -9.76 10.76 -5.39
N GLU A 93 -10.57 10.60 -6.43
CA GLU A 93 -11.44 11.68 -6.91
C GLU A 93 -12.52 12.09 -5.90
N ARG A 94 -13.06 11.14 -5.13
CA ARG A 94 -13.96 11.45 -4.01
C ARG A 94 -13.27 12.34 -2.99
N LEU A 95 -12.08 11.96 -2.56
CA LEU A 95 -11.34 12.69 -1.52
C LEU A 95 -10.92 14.08 -1.98
N ARG A 96 -10.53 14.24 -3.24
CA ARG A 96 -10.23 15.56 -3.83
C ARG A 96 -11.43 16.52 -3.84
N ARG A 97 -12.67 15.99 -3.84
CA ARG A 97 -13.90 16.78 -3.84
C ARG A 97 -14.43 17.06 -2.44
N GLN A 98 -13.93 16.37 -1.41
CA GLN A 98 -14.33 16.65 -0.04
C GLN A 98 -13.63 17.93 0.42
N PRO A 99 -14.36 18.89 1.03
CA PRO A 99 -13.71 20.01 1.69
C PRO A 99 -12.78 19.46 2.78
N PRO A 100 -11.64 20.10 3.07
CA PRO A 100 -10.79 19.68 4.16
C PRO A 100 -11.63 19.58 5.43
N ALA A 101 -11.50 18.48 6.17
CA ALA A 101 -12.14 18.36 7.47
C ALA A 101 -11.78 19.61 8.28
N ALA A 102 -12.80 20.31 8.79
CA ALA A 102 -12.57 21.46 9.65
C ALA A 102 -11.68 20.99 10.79
N ALA A 103 -10.46 21.52 10.88
CA ALA A 103 -9.59 21.29 12.01
C ALA A 103 -10.32 21.83 13.25
N GLU A 104 -10.71 20.93 14.14
CA GLU A 104 -11.14 21.27 15.51
C GLU A 104 -9.95 21.74 16.35
#